data_AF-A0A3D5YK95-F1
#
_entry.id   AF-A0A3D5YK95-F1
#
_cell.length_a   1.000
_cell.length_b   1.000
_cell.length_c   1.000
_cell.angle_alpha   90.00
_cell.angle_beta   90.00
_cell.angle_gamma   90.00
#
_symmetry.space_group_name_H-M   'P 1'
#
loop_
_entity.id
_entity.type
_entity.pdbx_description
1 polymer ?
#
loop_
_entity_poly.entity_id
_entity_poly.type
_entity_poly.pdbx_seq_one_letter_code
_entity_poly.pdbx_strand_id
1 'polypeptide(L)'
;MNLPKEELKDFLIDKAKEYAQYSFIQDDPIQIPHFYSNTKDIEVSGLIAATLSWGGRKTIIAKSKDLMERMDHSPSDFIQNANASDLQSFNG
;
A
#
# COMPACT_ATOMS: atom_id res chain seq x y z
N MET A 1 -12.42 25.22 -8.16
CA MET A 1 -11.50 25.86 -9.11
C MET A 1 -11.84 25.28 -10.49
N ASN A 2 -12.40 26.07 -11.40
CA ASN A 2 -12.68 25.60 -12.77
C ASN A 2 -11.53 26.05 -13.67
N LEU A 3 -10.53 25.19 -13.82
CA LEU A 3 -9.43 25.38 -14.76
C LEU A 3 -9.86 24.94 -16.17
N PRO A 4 -9.44 25.63 -17.24
CA PRO A 4 -9.46 25.09 -18.60
C PRO A 4 -8.77 23.73 -18.66
N LYS A 5 -9.20 22.86 -19.58
CA LYS A 5 -8.73 21.47 -19.67
C LYS A 5 -7.20 21.35 -19.74
N GLU A 6 -6.53 22.18 -20.55
CA GLU A 6 -5.07 22.13 -20.67
C GLU A 6 -4.38 22.63 -19.40
N GLU A 7 -4.85 23.71 -18.77
CA GLU A 7 -4.30 24.19 -17.50
C GLU A 7 -4.49 23.17 -16.36
N LEU A 8 -5.63 22.46 -16.33
CA LEU A 8 -5.88 21.38 -15.38
C LEU A 8 -4.90 20.22 -15.59
N LYS A 9 -4.65 19.84 -16.84
CA LYS A 9 -3.70 18.79 -17.19
C LYS A 9 -2.29 19.17 -16.73
N ASP A 10 -1.84 20.39 -17.05
CA ASP A 10 -0.51 20.86 -16.66
C ASP A 10 -0.36 20.92 -15.13
N PHE A 11 -1.38 21.43 -14.44
CA PHE A 11 -1.43 21.42 -12.98
C PHE A 11 -1.31 20.00 -12.40
N LEU A 12 -2.07 19.03 -12.92
CA LEU A 12 -2.02 17.64 -12.45
C LEU A 12 -0.66 16.98 -12.73
N ILE A 13 -0.07 17.24 -13.91
CA ILE A 13 1.26 16.76 -14.26
C ILE A 13 2.32 17.34 -13.32
N ASP A 14 2.26 18.63 -13.01
CA ASP A 14 3.23 19.25 -12.11
C ASP A 14 3.07 18.75 -10.67
N LYS A 15 1.83 18.54 -10.20
CA LYS A 15 1.57 17.90 -8.91
C LYS A 15 2.08 16.46 -8.87
N ALA A 16 1.92 15.71 -9.96
CA ALA A 16 2.49 14.37 -10.06
C ALA A 16 4.02 14.40 -10.01
N LYS A 17 4.69 15.33 -10.72
CA LYS A 17 6.14 15.49 -10.62
C LYS A 17 6.60 15.86 -9.20
N GLU A 18 5.84 16.70 -8.50
CA GLU A 18 6.13 17.12 -7.13
C GLU A 18 6.03 15.96 -6.13
N TYR A 19 4.96 15.16 -6.21
CA TYR A 19 4.64 14.17 -5.18
C TYR A 19 4.98 12.72 -5.54
N ALA A 20 5.05 12.34 -6.82
CA ALA A 20 5.42 10.98 -7.25
C ALA A 20 6.95 10.80 -7.28
N GLN A 21 7.59 11.13 -6.16
CA GLN A 21 9.04 11.01 -5.95
C GLN A 21 9.33 9.97 -4.86
N TYR A 22 10.48 9.31 -4.92
CA TYR A 22 10.90 8.31 -3.92
C TYR A 22 10.88 8.84 -2.48
N SER A 23 11.15 10.13 -2.27
CA SER A 23 11.11 10.76 -0.95
C SER A 23 9.73 10.72 -0.30
N PHE A 24 8.65 10.66 -1.08
CA PHE A 24 7.28 10.58 -0.55
C PHE A 24 6.88 9.16 -0.13
N ILE A 25 7.61 8.13 -0.56
CA ILE A 25 7.28 6.74 -0.25
C ILE A 25 7.24 6.52 1.26
N GLN A 26 8.20 7.08 2.01
CA GLN A 26 8.31 6.85 3.47
C GLN A 26 7.04 7.19 4.25
N ASP A 27 6.27 8.17 3.76
CA ASP A 27 5.04 8.62 4.40
C ASP A 27 3.78 8.14 3.67
N ASP A 28 3.90 7.33 2.62
CA ASP A 28 2.78 6.91 1.78
C ASP A 28 2.52 5.39 1.92
N PRO A 29 1.25 4.92 1.81
CA PRO A 29 0.94 3.49 1.80
C PRO A 29 1.70 2.69 0.73
N ILE A 30 2.18 3.34 -0.34
CA ILE A 30 3.04 2.68 -1.34
C ILE A 30 4.34 2.13 -0.74
N GLN A 31 4.76 2.52 0.48
CA GLN A 31 5.90 1.90 1.15
C GLN A 31 5.73 0.40 1.41
N ILE A 32 4.47 -0.06 1.57
CA ILE A 32 4.17 -1.44 1.95
C ILE A 32 4.68 -2.44 0.90
N PRO A 33 4.36 -2.31 -0.40
CA PRO A 33 4.95 -3.16 -1.43
C PRO A 33 6.46 -2.99 -1.60
N HIS A 34 7.02 -1.82 -1.28
CA HIS A 34 8.46 -1.59 -1.38
C HIS A 34 9.29 -2.31 -0.31
N PHE A 35 8.67 -2.95 0.69
CA PHE A 35 9.39 -3.81 1.64
C PHE A 35 9.80 -5.16 1.03
N TYR A 36 9.23 -5.53 -0.11
CA TYR A 36 9.42 -6.84 -0.70
C TYR A 36 10.25 -6.76 -1.97
N SER A 37 11.05 -7.80 -2.20
CA SER A 37 11.76 -8.02 -3.48
C SER A 37 11.11 -9.10 -4.34
N ASN A 38 10.26 -9.94 -3.74
CA ASN A 38 9.49 -10.95 -4.46
C ASN A 38 8.29 -10.29 -5.16
N THR A 39 8.13 -10.52 -6.46
CA THR A 39 7.06 -9.91 -7.26
C THR A 39 5.66 -10.23 -6.74
N LYS A 40 5.41 -11.46 -6.27
CA LYS A 40 4.08 -11.83 -5.78
C LYS A 40 3.76 -11.14 -4.46
N ASP A 41 4.72 -11.01 -3.56
CA ASP A 41 4.53 -10.26 -2.32
C ASP A 41 4.33 -8.76 -2.58
N ILE A 42 5.03 -8.18 -3.56
CA ILE A 42 4.81 -6.80 -4.04
C ILE A 42 3.37 -6.64 -4.53
N GLU A 43 2.88 -7.55 -5.37
CA GLU A 43 1.53 -7.50 -5.94
C GLU A 43 0.44 -7.62 -4.86
N VAL A 44 0.54 -8.64 -4.01
CA VAL A 44 -0.45 -8.91 -2.96
C VAL A 44 -0.47 -7.78 -1.92
N SER A 45 0.71 -7.39 -1.43
CA SER A 45 0.79 -6.31 -0.43
C SER A 45 0.38 -4.96 -1.01
N GLY A 46 0.66 -4.71 -2.30
CA GLY A 46 0.20 -3.53 -3.02
C GLY A 46 -1.32 -3.48 -3.14
N LEU A 47 -1.97 -4.59 -3.50
CA LEU A 47 -3.42 -4.69 -3.56
C LEU A 47 -4.06 -4.46 -2.19
N ILE A 48 -3.49 -5.07 -1.13
CA ILE A 48 -3.96 -4.90 0.24
C ILE A 48 -3.82 -3.44 0.70
N ALA A 49 -2.66 -2.82 0.49
CA ALA A 49 -2.42 -1.43 0.86
C ALA A 49 -3.36 -0.48 0.12
N ALA A 50 -3.57 -0.68 -1.19
CA ALA A 50 -4.53 0.09 -1.98
C ALA A 50 -5.96 -0.09 -1.47
N THR A 51 -6.34 -1.32 -1.11
CA THR A 51 -7.64 -1.60 -0.51
C THR A 51 -7.78 -0.91 0.84
N LEU A 52 -6.76 -0.86 1.70
CA LEU A 52 -6.89 -0.20 3.00
C LEU A 52 -6.82 1.34 2.94
N SER A 53 -6.57 1.95 1.77
CA SER A 53 -6.24 3.37 1.62
C SER A 53 -7.43 4.33 1.68
N TRP A 54 -8.45 4.02 2.49
CA TRP A 54 -9.52 4.94 2.86
C TRP A 54 -9.33 5.44 4.30
N GLY A 55 -8.99 6.72 4.47
CA GLY A 55 -8.88 7.36 5.79
C GLY A 55 -7.52 8.02 6.04
N GLY A 56 -7.15 8.12 7.32
CA GLY A 56 -5.92 8.80 7.73
C GLY A 56 -4.68 8.00 7.34
N ARG A 57 -3.77 8.63 6.58
CA ARG A 57 -2.47 8.08 6.13
C ARG A 57 -1.73 7.26 7.19
N LYS A 58 -1.57 7.80 8.41
CA LYS A 58 -0.90 7.10 9.52
C LYS A 58 -1.60 5.79 9.90
N THR A 59 -2.94 5.82 9.96
CA THR A 59 -3.76 4.64 10.26
C THR A 59 -3.68 3.61 9.15
N ILE A 60 -3.73 4.04 7.90
CA ILE A 60 -3.60 3.16 6.72
C ILE A 60 -2.27 2.40 6.80
N ILE A 61 -1.15 3.12 6.94
CA ILE A 61 0.19 2.51 7.02
C ILE A 61 0.29 1.56 8.21
N ALA A 62 -0.19 1.97 9.39
CA ALA A 62 -0.15 1.13 10.59
C ALA A 62 -0.95 -0.16 10.41
N LYS A 63 -2.15 -0.09 9.83
CA LYS A 63 -3.01 -1.27 9.59
C LYS A 63 -2.46 -2.16 8.49
N SER A 64 -1.89 -1.61 7.43
CA SER A 64 -1.21 -2.41 6.42
C SER A 64 0.00 -3.13 7.00
N LYS A 65 0.83 -2.48 7.84
CA LYS A 65 1.97 -3.12 8.50
C LYS A 65 1.55 -4.24 9.47
N ASP A 66 0.55 -3.98 10.32
CA ASP A 66 -0.04 -4.99 11.22
C ASP A 66 -0.55 -6.21 10.43
N LEU A 67 -1.19 -5.98 9.29
CA LEU A 67 -1.65 -7.05 8.42
C LEU A 67 -0.51 -7.86 7.79
N MET A 68 0.56 -7.19 7.34
CA MET A 68 1.75 -7.87 6.80
C MET A 68 2.46 -8.71 7.88
N GLU A 69 2.53 -8.21 9.11
CA GLU A 69 3.11 -8.92 10.26
C GLU A 69 2.31 -10.20 10.56
N ARG A 70 0.97 -10.13 10.58
CA ARG A 70 0.09 -11.30 10.79
C ARG A 70 0.19 -12.36 9.69
N MET A 71 0.75 -11.99 8.53
CA MET A 71 1.04 -12.87 7.39
C MET A 71 2.52 -13.27 7.34
N ASP A 72 3.26 -13.14 8.45
CA ASP A 72 4.68 -13.48 8.58
C ASP A 72 5.60 -12.79 7.56
N HIS A 73 5.22 -11.60 7.10
CA HIS A 73 5.89 -10.89 5.99
C HIS A 73 6.01 -11.74 4.71
N SER A 74 5.10 -12.68 4.49
CA SER A 74 5.01 -13.52 3.29
C SER A 74 3.57 -13.55 2.78
N PRO A 75 2.97 -12.38 2.46
CA PRO A 75 1.55 -12.28 2.16
C PRO A 75 1.10 -13.12 0.96
N SER A 76 1.96 -13.31 -0.05
CA SER A 76 1.64 -14.18 -1.17
C SER A 76 1.57 -15.65 -0.77
N ASP A 77 2.48 -16.11 0.09
CA ASP A 77 2.49 -17.49 0.56
C ASP A 77 1.32 -17.75 1.50
N PHE A 78 1.08 -16.83 2.44
CA PHE A 78 -0.04 -16.89 3.38
C PHE A 78 -1.37 -17.09 2.64
N ILE A 79 -1.67 -16.30 1.61
CA ILE A 79 -2.93 -16.43 0.86
C ILE A 79 -3.06 -17.80 0.16
N GLN A 80 -1.95 -18.38 -0.30
CA GLN A 80 -1.97 -19.67 -1.01
C GLN A 80 -2.03 -20.87 -0.07
N ASN A 81 -1.34 -20.78 1.06
CA ASN A 81 -0.96 -21.94 1.87
C ASN A 81 -1.40 -21.86 3.33
N ALA A 82 -2.08 -20.78 3.76
CA ALA A 82 -2.50 -20.62 5.14
C ALA A 82 -3.33 -21.81 5.62
N ASN A 83 -2.99 -22.27 6.81
CA ASN A 83 -3.69 -23.32 7.54
C ASN A 83 -4.49 -22.73 8.72
N ALA A 84 -5.22 -23.59 9.43
CA ALA A 84 -6.07 -23.15 10.53
C ALA A 84 -5.31 -22.50 11.71
N SER A 85 -4.05 -22.87 11.94
CA SER A 85 -3.22 -22.21 12.96
C SER A 85 -2.75 -20.83 12.51
N ASP A 86 -2.40 -20.65 11.24
CA ASP A 86 -1.95 -19.34 10.73
C ASP A 86 -3.06 -18.30 10.85
N LEU A 87 -4.32 -18.70 10.61
CA LEU A 87 -5.49 -17.83 10.75
C LEU A 87 -5.74 -17.36 12.19
N GLN A 88 -5.12 -17.98 13.20
CA GLN A 88 -5.30 -17.55 14.59
C GLN A 88 -4.70 -16.17 14.86
N SER A 89 -3.69 -15.74 14.09
CA SER A 89 -3.09 -14.39 14.18
C SER A 89 -4.09 -13.28 13.83
N PHE A 90 -5.22 -13.63 13.21
CA PHE A 90 -6.30 -12.72 12.83
C PHE A 90 -7.45 -12.66 13.83
N ASN A 91 -7.41 -13.47 14.89
CA ASN A 91 -8.39 -13.38 15.97
C ASN A 91 -8.17 -12.07 16.75
N GLY A 92 -9.27 -11.38 17.07
CA GLY A 92 -9.29 -10.11 17.80
C GLY A 92 -9.91 -10.25 19.18
#